data_AF-A0A818T2D8-F1
#
_entry.id   AF-A0A818T2D8-F1
#
_cell.length_a   1.000
_cell.length_b   1.000
_cell.length_c   1.000
_cell.angle_alpha   90.00
_cell.angle_beta   90.00
_cell.angle_gamma   90.00
#
_symmetry.space_group_name_H-M   'P 1'
#
loop_
_entity.id
_entity.type
_entity.pdbx_description
1 polymer ?
#
loop_
_entity_poly.entity_id
_entity_poly.type
_entity_poly.pdbx_seq_one_letter_code
_entity_poly.pdbx_strand_id
1 'polypeptide(L)'
;MVVQHLAQNLNIISKTTHQHTRQQRLLSIELKELVSQFYQRDDITYQLPGKRDYVTVTDDNGESMTLQKRILLYNIRETYQLFVNEYSNKNVDLSLTSFNELRPVNILIHSYMPHRSCLCIYHENVNLLIKPLSKHISCDGLNSLQEFTLMLGCDEQEEKCMFSCCHLC
;
A
#
# COMPACT_ATOMS: atom_id res chain seq x y z
N MET A 1 35.38 32.32 9.54
CA MET A 1 33.96 31.99 9.27
C MET A 1 33.04 33.21 9.25
N VAL A 2 33.03 34.10 10.25
CA VAL A 2 32.08 35.24 10.28
C VAL A 2 32.39 36.33 9.23
N VAL A 3 33.67 36.67 9.03
CA VAL A 3 34.10 37.72 8.09
C VAL A 3 33.77 37.38 6.63
N GLN A 4 33.94 36.11 6.23
CA GLN A 4 33.60 35.65 4.88
C GLN A 4 32.09 35.66 4.63
N HIS A 5 31.28 35.27 5.61
CA HIS A 5 29.81 35.32 5.49
C HIS A 5 29.28 36.75 5.38
N LEU A 6 29.85 37.69 6.14
CA LEU A 6 29.51 39.12 6.03
C LEU A 6 29.89 39.68 4.65
N ALA A 7 31.09 39.36 4.15
CA ALA A 7 31.54 39.79 2.83
C ALA A 7 30.68 39.21 1.68
N GLN A 8 30.16 37.99 1.82
CA GLN A 8 29.21 37.39 0.88
C GLN A 8 27.81 38.02 0.93
N ASN A 9 27.36 38.47 2.10
CA ASN A 9 26.06 39.16 2.24
C ASN A 9 26.11 40.61 1.76
N LEU A 10 27.27 41.25 1.83
CA LEU A 10 27.49 42.62 1.33
C LEU A 10 27.86 42.66 -0.17
N ASN A 11 27.76 41.53 -0.89
CA ASN A 11 28.11 41.39 -2.31
C ASN A 11 29.56 41.76 -2.65
N ILE A 12 30.48 41.76 -1.67
CA ILE A 12 31.91 42.04 -1.88
C ILE A 12 32.61 40.81 -2.47
N ILE A 13 32.10 39.60 -2.12
CA ILE A 13 32.58 38.31 -2.65
C ILE A 13 31.37 37.59 -3.25
N SER A 14 31.49 37.13 -4.50
CA SER A 14 30.45 36.32 -5.13
C SER A 14 30.24 35.02 -4.36
N LYS A 15 28.98 34.66 -4.11
CA LYS A 15 28.66 33.35 -3.55
C LYS A 15 29.12 32.29 -4.56
N THR A 16 29.97 31.36 -4.13
CA THR A 16 30.35 30.20 -4.91
C THR A 16 29.13 29.30 -5.07
N THR A 17 28.32 29.57 -6.09
CA THR A 17 27.29 28.65 -6.54
C THR A 17 28.01 27.49 -7.20
N HIS A 18 28.23 26.41 -6.45
CA HIS A 18 28.61 25.14 -7.05
C HIS A 18 27.46 24.72 -7.97
N GLN A 19 27.60 24.99 -9.27
CA GLN A 19 26.74 24.42 -10.29
C GLN A 19 27.03 22.92 -10.30
N HIS A 20 26.25 22.15 -9.54
CA HIS A 20 26.18 20.72 -9.77
C HIS A 20 25.58 20.52 -11.15
N THR A 21 26.44 20.22 -12.12
CA THR A 21 26.03 19.65 -13.40
C THR A 21 25.40 18.31 -13.08
N ARG A 22 24.08 18.28 -12.85
CA ARG A 22 23.32 17.05 -12.62
C ARG A 22 23.29 16.30 -13.95
N GLN A 23 24.33 15.54 -14.24
CA GLN A 23 24.26 14.51 -15.27
C GLN A 23 23.12 13.58 -14.86
N GLN A 24 21.99 13.69 -15.55
CA GLN A 24 20.90 12.74 -15.39
C GLN A 24 21.44 11.40 -15.87
N ARG A 25 21.78 10.50 -14.93
CA ARG A 25 22.10 9.12 -15.30
C ARG A 25 20.85 8.55 -15.96
N LEU A 26 20.93 8.29 -17.26
CA LEU A 26 19.92 7.55 -17.98
C LEU A 26 19.84 6.16 -17.36
N LEU A 27 18.69 5.83 -16.75
CA LEU A 27 18.45 4.48 -16.27
C LEU A 27 18.34 3.54 -17.47
N SER A 28 18.95 2.37 -17.37
CA SER A 28 18.83 1.34 -18.40
C SER A 28 17.37 0.92 -18.56
N ILE A 29 16.99 0.59 -19.80
CA ILE A 29 15.63 0.12 -20.13
C ILE A 29 15.31 -1.14 -19.32
N GLU A 30 16.27 -2.06 -19.25
CA GLU A 30 16.18 -3.30 -18.46
C GLU A 30 15.84 -3.04 -16.99
N LEU A 31 16.42 -2.00 -16.38
CA LEU A 31 16.15 -1.67 -14.99
C LEU A 31 14.74 -1.10 -14.81
N LYS A 32 14.25 -0.29 -15.76
CA LYS A 32 12.89 0.23 -15.72
C LYS A 32 11.87 -0.90 -15.85
N GLU A 33 12.10 -1.83 -16.75
CA GLU A 33 11.27 -3.02 -16.92
C GLU A 33 11.29 -3.89 -15.68
N LEU A 34 12.45 -4.11 -15.08
CA LEU A 34 12.59 -4.87 -13.83
C LEU A 34 11.79 -4.24 -12.68
N VAL A 35 11.86 -2.93 -12.51
CA VAL A 35 11.09 -2.20 -11.48
C VAL A 35 9.59 -2.30 -11.77
N SER A 36 9.19 -2.13 -13.03
CA SER A 36 7.78 -2.25 -13.45
C SER A 36 7.22 -3.65 -13.17
N GLN A 37 7.97 -4.70 -13.52
CA GLN A 37 7.60 -6.08 -13.23
C GLN A 37 7.53 -6.36 -11.73
N PHE A 38 8.48 -5.84 -10.95
CA PHE A 38 8.48 -5.98 -9.49
C PHE A 38 7.20 -5.41 -8.87
N TYR A 39 6.77 -4.23 -9.31
CA TYR A 39 5.52 -3.62 -8.87
C TYR A 39 4.27 -4.44 -9.25
N GLN A 40 4.29 -5.18 -10.35
CA GLN A 40 3.13 -5.95 -10.81
C GLN A 40 2.93 -7.28 -10.08
N ARG A 41 3.90 -7.73 -9.26
CA ARG A 41 3.80 -9.00 -8.54
C ARG A 41 2.68 -8.99 -7.48
N ASP A 42 2.04 -10.13 -7.30
CA ASP A 42 0.93 -10.33 -6.35
C ASP A 42 1.38 -10.30 -4.88
N ASP A 43 2.66 -10.55 -4.60
CA ASP A 43 3.25 -10.45 -3.25
C ASP A 43 3.68 -9.02 -2.88
N ILE A 44 3.70 -8.10 -3.84
CA ILE A 44 4.01 -6.67 -3.65
C ILE A 44 2.74 -5.82 -3.73
N THR A 45 1.82 -6.17 -4.62
CA THR A 45 0.58 -5.44 -4.85
C THR A 45 -0.64 -6.35 -4.86
N TYR A 46 -1.74 -5.84 -4.32
CA TYR A 46 -3.05 -6.47 -4.36
C TYR A 46 -3.89 -5.87 -5.50
N GLN A 47 -4.42 -6.73 -6.38
CA GLN A 47 -5.32 -6.28 -7.45
C GLN A 47 -6.71 -5.95 -6.90
N LEU A 48 -7.25 -4.79 -7.27
CA LEU A 48 -8.61 -4.42 -6.88
C LEU A 48 -9.64 -5.26 -7.64
N PRO A 49 -10.70 -5.75 -6.96
CA PRO A 49 -11.66 -6.67 -7.55
C PRO A 49 -12.74 -5.99 -8.40
N GLY A 50 -12.91 -4.66 -8.32
CA GLY A 50 -14.01 -3.97 -8.97
C GLY A 50 -13.83 -3.86 -10.49
N LYS A 51 -14.91 -4.06 -11.24
CA LYS A 51 -14.95 -3.86 -12.71
C LYS A 51 -14.64 -2.41 -13.13
N ARG A 52 -14.88 -1.44 -12.24
CA ARG A 52 -14.56 -0.02 -12.45
C ARG A 52 -13.18 0.37 -11.92
N ASP A 53 -12.45 -0.56 -11.32
CA ASP A 53 -11.13 -0.31 -10.76
C ASP A 53 -10.06 -0.44 -11.84
N TYR A 54 -10.17 0.35 -12.90
CA TYR A 54 -9.17 0.42 -13.97
C TYR A 54 -8.71 1.85 -14.19
N VAL A 55 -7.57 2.00 -14.85
CA VAL A 55 -7.05 3.25 -15.41
C VAL A 55 -6.79 3.04 -16.89
N THR A 56 -7.10 4.05 -17.69
CA THR A 56 -6.74 4.06 -19.11
C THR A 56 -5.44 4.85 -19.25
N VAL A 57 -4.44 4.25 -19.88
CA VAL A 57 -3.15 4.88 -20.16
C VAL A 57 -2.97 4.89 -21.68
N THR A 58 -2.57 6.04 -22.21
CA THR A 58 -2.25 6.19 -23.64
C THR A 58 -0.74 6.08 -23.80
N ASP A 59 -0.29 5.20 -24.68
CA ASP A 59 1.10 5.02 -25.04
C ASP A 59 1.60 6.17 -25.93
N ASP A 60 2.91 6.30 -26.08
CA ASP A 60 3.56 7.33 -26.92
C ASP A 60 3.12 7.23 -28.40
N ASN A 61 2.66 6.04 -28.82
CA ASN A 61 2.11 5.79 -30.16
C ASN A 61 0.63 6.20 -30.32
N GLY A 62 0.00 6.72 -29.26
CA GLY A 62 -1.41 7.13 -29.24
C GLY A 62 -2.41 6.01 -28.99
N GLU A 63 -1.95 4.77 -28.80
CA GLU A 63 -2.80 3.63 -28.46
C GLU A 63 -3.18 3.67 -26.98
N SER A 64 -4.46 3.44 -26.68
CA SER A 64 -4.96 3.43 -25.31
C SER A 64 -5.09 2.00 -24.79
N MET A 65 -4.44 1.72 -23.67
CA MET A 65 -4.55 0.46 -22.95
C MET A 65 -5.28 0.66 -21.61
N THR A 66 -6.04 -0.35 -21.20
CA THR A 66 -6.71 -0.36 -19.89
C THR A 66 -5.93 -1.26 -18.94
N LEU A 67 -5.58 -0.72 -17.77
CA LEU A 67 -4.84 -1.42 -16.73
C LEU A 67 -5.69 -1.49 -15.47
N GLN A 68 -5.81 -2.69 -14.89
CA GLN A 68 -6.49 -2.86 -13.60
C GLN A 68 -5.68 -2.14 -12.51
N LYS A 69 -6.38 -1.43 -11.63
CA LYS A 69 -5.79 -0.79 -10.46
C LYS A 69 -5.31 -1.86 -9.47
N ARG A 70 -4.13 -1.62 -8.91
CA ARG A 70 -3.54 -2.45 -7.86
C ARG A 70 -3.11 -1.55 -6.72
N ILE A 71 -3.05 -2.08 -5.52
CA ILE A 71 -2.67 -1.35 -4.30
C ILE A 71 -1.42 -1.97 -3.73
N LEU A 72 -0.42 -1.15 -3.41
CA LEU A 72 0.77 -1.58 -2.70
C LEU A 72 0.42 -2.13 -1.31
N LEU A 73 0.93 -3.32 -1.02
CA LEU A 73 0.78 -3.97 0.28
C LEU A 73 1.61 -3.25 1.36
N TYR A 74 2.77 -2.73 0.97
CA TYR A 74 3.72 -2.01 1.82
C TYR A 74 3.80 -0.53 1.45
N ASN A 75 4.41 0.30 2.29
CA ASN A 75 4.70 1.67 1.87
C ASN A 75 5.84 1.69 0.83
N ILE A 76 6.03 2.83 0.14
CA ILE A 76 7.03 2.95 -0.94
C ILE A 76 8.44 2.65 -0.43
N ARG A 77 8.76 3.05 0.80
CA ARG A 77 10.09 2.88 1.39
C ARG A 77 10.41 1.42 1.67
N GLU A 78 9.45 0.70 2.25
CA GLU A 78 9.54 -0.75 2.50
C GLU A 78 9.61 -1.52 1.17
N THR A 79 8.76 -1.16 0.22
CA THR A 79 8.77 -1.78 -1.12
C THR A 79 10.12 -1.62 -1.81
N TYR A 80 10.72 -0.44 -1.71
CA TYR A 80 12.08 -0.19 -2.21
C TYR A 80 13.14 -1.01 -1.49
N GLN A 81 13.05 -1.17 -0.16
CA GLN A 81 13.97 -2.02 0.60
C GLN A 81 13.86 -3.49 0.18
N LEU A 82 12.65 -4.00 -0.05
CA LEU A 82 12.43 -5.35 -0.57
C LEU A 82 13.11 -5.52 -1.94
N PHE A 83 12.92 -4.55 -2.84
CA PHE A 83 13.56 -4.54 -4.15
C PHE A 83 15.10 -4.55 -4.05
N VAL A 84 15.68 -3.65 -3.26
CA VAL A 84 17.14 -3.58 -3.09
C VAL A 84 17.70 -4.85 -2.47
N ASN A 85 17.01 -5.45 -1.50
CA ASN A 85 17.44 -6.70 -0.88
C ASN A 85 17.45 -7.85 -1.88
N GLU A 86 16.38 -8.00 -2.67
CA GLU A 86 16.24 -9.05 -3.68
C GLU A 86 17.25 -8.90 -4.83
N TYR A 87 17.52 -7.66 -5.25
CA TYR A 87 18.40 -7.35 -6.38
C TYR A 87 19.79 -6.83 -5.99
N SER A 88 20.16 -6.97 -4.72
CA SER A 88 21.46 -6.52 -4.16
C SER A 88 22.65 -7.06 -4.95
N ASN A 89 22.55 -8.31 -5.42
CA ASN A 89 23.60 -8.99 -6.19
C ASN A 89 23.77 -8.47 -7.63
N LYS A 90 22.84 -7.65 -8.14
CA LYS A 90 22.86 -7.12 -9.51
C LYS A 90 23.49 -5.73 -9.62
N ASN A 91 24.08 -5.19 -8.54
CA ASN A 91 24.66 -3.83 -8.49
C ASN A 91 23.69 -2.76 -9.02
N VAL A 92 22.42 -2.85 -8.62
CA VAL A 92 21.39 -1.91 -9.05
C VAL A 92 21.57 -0.57 -8.34
N ASP A 93 22.08 0.43 -9.05
CA ASP A 93 22.20 1.80 -8.57
C ASP A 93 20.92 2.59 -8.88
N LEU A 94 19.93 2.45 -8.00
CA LEU A 94 18.62 3.09 -8.11
C LEU A 94 18.31 3.84 -6.82
N SER A 95 17.98 5.13 -6.90
CA SER A 95 17.55 5.89 -5.71
C SER A 95 16.08 5.63 -5.37
N LEU A 96 15.69 5.83 -4.12
CA LEU A 96 14.28 5.76 -3.68
C LEU A 96 13.36 6.68 -4.50
N THR A 97 13.83 7.89 -4.81
CA THR A 97 13.07 8.86 -5.62
C THR A 97 12.84 8.34 -7.02
N SER A 98 13.90 7.86 -7.68
CA SER A 98 13.82 7.28 -9.03
C SER A 98 12.95 6.02 -9.05
N PHE A 99 13.03 5.17 -8.02
CA PHE A 99 12.17 4.00 -7.88
C PHE A 99 10.68 4.40 -7.81
N ASN A 100 10.36 5.42 -7.02
CA ASN A 100 8.99 5.92 -6.89
C ASN A 100 8.48 6.58 -8.20
N GLU A 101 9.35 7.27 -8.94
CA GLU A 101 9.01 7.84 -10.26
C GLU A 101 8.74 6.77 -11.32
N LEU A 102 9.38 5.61 -11.21
CA LEU A 102 9.15 4.46 -12.09
C LEU A 102 7.90 3.65 -11.75
N ARG A 103 7.17 4.01 -10.69
CA ARG A 103 5.93 3.31 -10.32
C ARG A 103 4.88 3.47 -11.42
N PRO A 104 4.32 2.36 -11.97
CA PRO A 104 3.27 2.45 -12.96
C PRO A 104 2.00 3.15 -12.41
N VAL A 105 1.30 3.89 -13.26
CA VAL A 105 0.13 4.71 -12.89
C VAL A 105 -1.02 3.88 -12.29
N ASN A 106 -1.17 2.62 -12.71
CA ASN A 106 -2.20 1.73 -12.18
C ASN A 106 -1.88 1.19 -10.76
N ILE A 107 -0.68 1.46 -10.24
CA ILE A 107 -0.26 1.04 -8.90
C ILE A 107 -0.46 2.19 -7.91
N LEU A 108 -1.45 2.02 -7.04
CA LEU A 108 -1.82 2.96 -5.98
C LEU A 108 -1.05 2.67 -4.69
N ILE A 109 -0.83 3.71 -3.90
CA ILE A 109 -0.23 3.59 -2.57
C ILE A 109 -1.24 3.05 -1.55
N HIS A 110 -0.73 2.52 -0.44
CA HIS A 110 -1.52 1.91 0.62
C HIS A 110 -2.64 2.81 1.18
N SER A 111 -2.50 4.14 1.12
CA SER A 111 -3.56 5.07 1.58
C SER A 111 -4.86 4.99 0.77
N TYR A 112 -4.82 4.41 -0.43
CA TYR A 112 -6.01 4.15 -1.25
C TYR A 112 -6.67 2.80 -0.91
N MET A 113 -6.08 2.00 -0.02
CA MET A 113 -6.69 0.76 0.43
C MET A 113 -7.96 1.08 1.21
N PRO A 114 -9.13 0.55 0.80
CA PRO A 114 -10.30 0.62 1.66
C PRO A 114 -9.94 -0.07 2.98
N HIS A 115 -10.10 0.65 4.10
CA HIS A 115 -9.71 0.14 5.42
C HIS A 115 -10.29 -1.26 5.65
N ARG A 116 -9.50 -2.14 6.26
CA ARG A 116 -9.76 -3.58 6.49
C ARG A 116 -10.93 -3.86 7.45
N SER A 117 -12.00 -3.08 7.44
CA SER A 117 -13.27 -3.52 8.01
C SER A 117 -13.98 -4.37 6.97
N CYS A 118 -14.32 -5.61 7.31
CA CYS A 118 -15.23 -6.39 6.48
C CYS A 118 -16.58 -5.67 6.46
N LEU A 119 -16.93 -5.03 5.34
CA LEU A 119 -18.23 -4.39 5.12
C LEU A 119 -19.17 -5.30 4.32
N CYS A 120 -18.94 -6.62 4.36
CA CYS A 120 -19.87 -7.54 3.69
C CYS A 120 -21.21 -7.51 4.40
N ILE A 121 -22.29 -7.71 3.66
CA ILE A 121 -23.65 -7.69 4.21
C ILE A 121 -23.81 -8.69 5.37
N TYR A 122 -23.07 -9.79 5.38
CA TYR A 122 -23.16 -10.81 6.42
C TYR A 122 -22.59 -10.33 7.75
N HIS A 123 -21.38 -9.76 7.75
CA HIS A 123 -20.76 -9.25 8.98
C HIS A 123 -21.34 -7.89 9.41
N GLU A 124 -21.66 -6.99 8.47
CA GLU A 124 -22.19 -5.67 8.80
C GLU A 124 -23.63 -5.75 9.30
N ASN A 125 -24.50 -6.57 8.71
CA ASN A 125 -25.88 -6.69 9.19
C ASN A 125 -25.96 -7.18 10.64
N VAL A 126 -25.16 -8.19 11.00
CA VAL A 126 -25.14 -8.71 12.38
C VAL A 126 -24.60 -7.64 13.33
N ASN A 127 -23.52 -6.93 12.96
CA ASN A 127 -23.03 -5.80 13.75
C ASN A 127 -24.08 -4.69 13.94
N LEU A 128 -24.85 -4.38 12.90
CA LEU A 128 -25.93 -3.38 12.96
C LEU A 128 -27.10 -3.82 13.84
N LEU A 129 -27.32 -5.13 14.02
CA LEU A 129 -28.32 -5.67 14.94
C LEU A 129 -27.81 -5.72 16.40
N ILE A 130 -26.55 -6.09 16.62
CA ILE A 130 -25.94 -6.17 17.95
C ILE A 130 -25.87 -4.78 18.62
N LYS A 131 -25.45 -3.75 17.87
CA LYS A 131 -25.26 -2.37 18.39
C LYS A 131 -26.48 -1.76 19.09
N PRO A 132 -27.72 -1.84 18.58
CA PRO A 132 -28.90 -1.39 19.31
C PRO A 132 -29.29 -2.35 20.43
N LEU A 133 -29.15 -3.66 20.24
CA LEU A 133 -29.50 -4.66 21.27
C LEU A 133 -28.68 -4.50 22.54
N SER A 134 -27.38 -4.22 22.42
CA SER A 134 -26.49 -4.01 23.57
C SER A 134 -26.86 -2.80 24.44
N LYS A 135 -27.64 -1.85 23.91
CA LYS A 135 -28.16 -0.70 24.67
C LYS A 135 -29.41 -1.03 25.49
N HIS A 136 -30.12 -2.08 25.11
CA HIS A 136 -31.40 -2.47 25.72
C HIS A 136 -31.31 -3.78 26.52
N ILE A 137 -30.31 -4.61 26.24
CA ILE A 137 -30.07 -5.89 26.90
C ILE A 137 -28.67 -5.84 27.50
N SER A 138 -28.58 -5.89 28.82
CA SER A 138 -27.31 -6.04 29.52
C SER A 138 -26.86 -7.50 29.41
N CYS A 139 -26.01 -7.77 28.44
CA CYS A 139 -25.36 -9.07 28.24
C CYS A 139 -23.92 -8.86 27.79
N ASP A 140 -22.98 -9.50 28.47
CA ASP A 140 -21.54 -9.31 28.26
C ASP A 140 -21.08 -9.74 26.86
N GLY A 141 -21.83 -10.59 26.15
CA GLY A 141 -21.47 -11.03 24.80
C GLY A 141 -22.04 -10.19 23.66
N LEU A 142 -22.63 -9.02 23.93
CA LEU A 142 -23.23 -8.15 22.91
C LEU A 142 -22.40 -6.90 22.59
N ASN A 143 -21.14 -6.78 23.04
CA ASN A 143 -20.35 -5.57 22.75
C ASN A 143 -19.65 -5.63 21.39
N SER A 144 -19.42 -6.82 20.85
CA SER A 144 -18.85 -7.03 19.53
C SER A 144 -19.37 -8.29 18.86
N LEU A 145 -19.22 -8.37 17.54
CA LEU A 145 -19.52 -9.59 16.77
C LEU A 145 -18.69 -10.78 17.26
N GLN A 146 -17.42 -10.55 17.65
CA GLN A 146 -16.54 -11.61 18.12
C GLN A 146 -17.03 -12.18 19.46
N GLU A 147 -17.33 -11.33 20.42
CA GLU A 147 -17.92 -11.74 21.70
C GLU A 147 -19.27 -12.45 21.51
N PHE A 148 -20.09 -11.97 20.57
CA PHE A 148 -21.35 -12.61 20.25
C PHE A 148 -21.16 -14.01 19.67
N THR A 149 -20.15 -14.18 18.81
CA THR A 149 -19.82 -15.47 18.21
C THR A 149 -19.33 -16.46 19.28
N LEU A 150 -18.50 -15.99 20.21
CA LEU A 150 -18.03 -16.78 21.35
C LEU A 150 -19.16 -17.17 22.33
N MET A 151 -20.28 -16.44 22.34
CA MET A 151 -21.47 -16.84 23.11
C MET A 151 -22.22 -18.01 22.43
N LEU A 152 -22.15 -18.12 21.11
CA LEU A 152 -22.90 -19.09 20.32
C LEU A 152 -22.20 -20.45 20.19
N GLY A 153 -20.87 -20.48 20.36
CA GLY A 153 -20.09 -21.71 20.25
C GLY A 153 -18.92 -21.76 21.23
N CYS A 154 -18.52 -22.97 21.58
CA CYS A 154 -17.41 -23.23 22.49
C CYS A 154 -16.03 -22.86 21.90
N ASP A 155 -15.85 -23.00 20.59
CA ASP A 155 -14.58 -22.76 19.88
C ASP A 155 -14.84 -22.25 18.46
N GLU A 156 -14.52 -20.97 18.20
CA GLU A 156 -14.68 -20.32 16.90
C GLU A 156 -13.78 -20.87 15.78
N GLN A 157 -12.74 -21.63 16.13
CA GLN A 157 -11.81 -22.23 15.18
C GLN A 157 -12.24 -23.63 14.74
N GLU A 158 -13.17 -24.26 15.45
CA GLU A 158 -13.68 -25.59 15.14
C GLU A 158 -14.98 -25.50 14.33
N GLU A 159 -14.93 -25.94 13.07
CA GLU A 159 -16.06 -25.89 12.15
C GLU A 159 -17.31 -26.58 12.75
N LYS A 160 -17.13 -27.77 13.33
CA LYS A 160 -18.25 -28.50 13.97
C LYS A 160 -18.88 -27.73 15.10
N CYS A 161 -18.11 -26.92 15.83
CA CYS A 161 -18.61 -26.10 16.91
C CYS A 161 -19.44 -24.92 16.38
N MET A 162 -18.98 -24.25 15.32
CA MET A 162 -19.74 -23.19 14.67
C MET A 162 -21.05 -23.67 14.02
N PHE A 163 -21.16 -24.95 13.71
CA PHE A 163 -22.41 -25.60 13.29
C PHE A 163 -23.22 -26.22 14.44
N SER A 164 -22.82 -25.99 15.71
CA SER A 164 -23.45 -26.58 16.91
C SER A 164 -23.50 -28.11 16.90
N CYS A 165 -22.54 -28.74 16.20
CA CYS A 165 -22.37 -30.19 16.07
C CYS A 165 -21.19 -30.71 16.91
N CYS A 166 -20.65 -29.88 17.82
CA CYS A 166 -19.59 -30.29 18.73
C CYS A 166 -20.15 -31.08 19.91
N HIS A 167 -19.29 -31.85 20.59
CA HIS A 167 -19.68 -32.65 21.77
C HIS A 167 -20.01 -31.80 23.02
N LEU A 168 -19.79 -30.48 22.98
CA LEU A 168 -19.95 -29.54 24.08
C LEU A 168 -21.12 -28.52 23.88
N CYS A 169 -21.79 -28.52 22.71
CA CYS A 169 -22.64 -27.42 22.22
C CYS A 169 -24.14 -27.52 22.61
#